data_AF-A0A9D0P2R5-F1
#
_entry.id   AF-A0A9D0P2R5-F1
#
_cell.length_a   1.000
_cell.length_b   1.000
_cell.length_c   1.000
_cell.angle_alpha   90.00
_cell.angle_beta   90.00
_cell.angle_gamma   90.00
#
_symmetry.space_group_name_H-M   'P 1'
#
loop_
_entity.id
_entity.type
_entity.pdbx_description
1 polymer ?
#
loop_
_entity_poly.entity_id
_entity_poly.type
_entity_poly.pdbx_seq_one_letter_code
_entity_poly.pdbx_strand_id
1 'polypeptide(L)' 'SMMLPLLHHGMLIVGLPYSETDLLHTRSGGTPYGASHLAGVDSDLPLSEEEQRLCLALGRRLAESARALVKGKG' A
#
# COMPACT_ATOMS: atom_id res chain seq x y z
N SER A 1 13.00 4.78 4.87
CA SER A 1 11.77 4.98 4.08
C SER A 1 12.14 5.39 2.67
N MET A 2 11.44 4.90 1.64
CA MET A 2 11.65 5.29 0.24
C MET A 2 10.89 6.55 -0.17
N MET A 3 10.07 7.16 0.69
CA MET A 3 9.30 8.36 0.31
C MET A 3 10.20 9.54 -0.08
N LEU A 4 11.27 9.82 0.67
CA LEU A 4 12.19 10.94 0.39
C LEU A 4 12.89 10.80 -0.99
N PRO A 5 13.54 9.66 -1.30
CA PRO A 5 14.09 9.44 -2.65
C PRO A 5 13.08 9.58 -3.79
N LEU A 6 11.84 9.10 -3.60
CA LEU A 6 10.78 9.17 -4.63
C LEU A 6 10.27 10.61 -4.82
N LEU A 7 10.16 11.38 -3.74
CA LEU A 7 9.82 12.81 -3.80
C LEU A 7 10.91 13.62 -4.52
N HIS A 8 12.20 13.32 -4.27
CA HIS A 8 13.30 13.95 -5.02
C HIS A 8 13.25 13.67 -6.52
N HIS A 9 12.65 12.54 -6.94
CA HIS A 9 12.41 12.21 -8.35
C HIS A 9 11.13 12.85 -8.92
N GLY A 10 10.39 13.65 -8.14
CA GLY A 10 9.15 14.28 -8.59
C GLY A 10 7.97 13.32 -8.69
N MET A 11 8.01 12.18 -7.99
CA MET A 11 6.91 11.21 -8.01
C MET A 11 5.78 11.61 -7.05
N LEU A 12 4.55 11.23 -7.41
CA LEU A 12 3.39 11.32 -6.53
C LEU A 12 3.31 10.07 -5.64
N ILE A 13 3.03 10.28 -4.35
CA ILE A 13 2.94 9.19 -3.36
C ILE A 13 1.49 8.77 -3.17
N VAL A 14 1.25 7.45 -3.19
CA VAL A 14 -0.06 6.81 -3.09
C VAL A 14 0.03 5.76 -1.98
N GLY A 15 -0.70 5.97 -0.88
CA GLY A 15 -0.86 5.00 0.20
C GLY A 15 -2.22 4.28 0.17
N LEU A 16 -2.61 3.69 1.30
CA LEU A 16 -3.91 3.05 1.50
C LEU A 16 -4.86 3.98 2.29
N PRO A 17 -6.07 4.26 1.78
CA PRO A 17 -7.09 4.99 2.54
C PRO A 17 -7.73 4.08 3.60
N TYR A 18 -8.19 4.66 4.72
CA TYR A 18 -8.94 3.94 5.77
C TYR A 18 -10.31 3.41 5.33
N SER A 19 -10.75 3.66 4.08
CA SER A 19 -11.87 2.93 3.48
C SER A 19 -11.58 1.44 3.31
N GLU A 20 -10.29 1.04 3.28
CA GLU A 20 -9.87 -0.36 3.44
C GLU A 20 -9.95 -0.74 4.92
N THR A 21 -11.08 -1.33 5.34
CA THR A 21 -11.38 -1.56 6.77
C THR A 21 -10.41 -2.51 7.47
N ASP A 22 -9.68 -3.34 6.72
CA ASP A 22 -8.60 -4.17 7.25
C ASP A 22 -7.53 -3.33 7.99
N LEU A 23 -7.31 -2.05 7.59
CA LEU A 23 -6.40 -1.14 8.31
C LEU A 23 -6.84 -0.79 9.73
N LEU A 24 -8.14 -0.89 10.05
CA LEU A 24 -8.67 -0.59 11.38
C LEU A 24 -8.54 -1.77 12.35
N HIS A 25 -8.40 -2.97 11.81
CA HIS A 25 -8.52 -4.21 12.58
C HIS A 25 -7.28 -5.11 12.50
N THR A 26 -6.38 -4.88 11.53
CA THR A 26 -5.17 -5.69 11.36
C THR A 26 -4.34 -5.71 12.65
N ARG A 27 -3.94 -6.91 13.05
CA ARG A 27 -2.94 -7.15 14.10
C ARG A 27 -1.60 -7.62 13.51
N SER A 28 -1.52 -7.61 12.18
CA SER A 28 -0.37 -8.03 11.37
C SER A 28 0.15 -6.82 10.57
N GLY A 29 0.60 -7.00 9.34
CA GLY A 29 0.99 -5.94 8.44
C GLY A 29 -0.19 -5.11 7.89
N GLY A 30 0.16 -4.04 7.18
CA GLY A 30 -0.74 -3.01 6.69
C GLY A 30 -0.57 -1.67 7.41
N THR A 31 -0.42 -0.59 6.65
CA THR A 31 -0.43 0.78 7.19
C THR A 31 -1.12 1.73 6.20
N PRO A 32 -1.57 2.91 6.64
CA PRO A 32 -2.06 3.95 5.71
C PRO A 32 -1.01 4.39 4.68
N TYR A 33 0.27 4.17 4.99
CA TYR A 33 1.39 4.51 4.11
C TYR A 33 1.64 3.46 3.01
N GLY A 34 1.05 2.27 3.13
CA GLY A 34 1.19 1.17 2.19
C GLY A 34 1.01 -0.19 2.87
N ALA A 35 0.83 -1.24 2.06
CA ALA A 35 0.80 -2.61 2.52
C ALA A 35 2.17 -3.00 3.11
N SER A 36 2.15 -3.79 4.18
CA SER A 36 3.34 -4.38 4.78
C SER A 36 3.02 -5.80 5.25
N HIS A 37 4.04 -6.56 5.63
CA HIS A 37 3.90 -7.89 6.20
C HIS A 37 4.65 -7.97 7.53
N LEU A 38 4.05 -8.62 8.53
CA LEU A 38 4.71 -8.98 9.79
C LEU A 38 5.22 -10.42 9.71
N ALA A 39 6.51 -10.60 9.43
CA ALA A 39 7.13 -11.92 9.25
C ALA A 39 7.39 -12.69 10.56
N GLY A 40 7.23 -12.05 11.72
CA GLY A 40 7.63 -12.64 13.01
C GLY A 40 9.14 -12.55 13.26
N VAL A 41 9.58 -12.97 14.45
CA VAL A 41 11.00 -12.90 14.86
C VAL A 41 11.87 -13.84 14.03
N ASP A 42 11.34 -15.04 13.73
CA ASP A 42 12.04 -16.07 12.96
C ASP A 42 11.72 -16.04 11.45
N SER A 43 10.99 -15.00 11.00
CA SER A 43 10.60 -14.80 9.59
C SER A 43 9.75 -15.95 9.00
N ASP A 44 8.97 -16.64 9.82
CA ASP A 44 8.21 -17.83 9.49
C ASP A 44 6.68 -17.63 9.48
N LEU A 45 6.18 -16.45 9.85
CA LEU A 45 4.76 -16.15 9.76
C LEU A 45 4.32 -16.06 8.28
N PRO A 46 3.24 -16.74 7.88
CA PRO A 46 2.71 -16.61 6.54
C PRO A 46 2.02 -15.26 6.35
N LEU A 47 1.83 -14.85 5.10
CA LEU A 47 0.99 -13.69 4.76
C LEU A 47 -0.44 -13.93 5.25
N SER A 48 -0.94 -13.03 6.10
CA SER A 48 -2.33 -13.07 6.53
C SER A 48 -3.28 -12.73 5.38
N GLU A 49 -4.55 -13.10 5.51
CA GLU A 49 -5.54 -12.73 4.49
C GLU A 49 -5.73 -11.21 4.43
N GLU A 50 -5.67 -10.50 5.57
CA GLU A 50 -5.71 -9.03 5.64
C GLU A 50 -4.55 -8.41 4.85
N GLU A 51 -3.32 -8.91 5.03
CA GLU A 51 -2.14 -8.40 4.33
C GLU A 51 -2.26 -8.59 2.82
N GLN A 52 -2.78 -9.74 2.38
CA GLN A 52 -3.03 -10.01 0.97
C GLN A 52 -4.08 -9.07 0.38
N ARG A 53 -5.20 -8.87 1.08
CA ARG A 53 -6.27 -7.95 0.64
C ARG A 53 -5.75 -6.51 0.55
N LEU A 54 -5.01 -6.04 1.55
CA LEU A 54 -4.41 -4.70 1.57
C LEU A 54 -3.35 -4.52 0.46
N CYS A 55 -2.56 -5.55 0.16
CA CYS A 55 -1.60 -5.54 -0.95
C CYS A 55 -2.31 -5.36 -2.29
N LEU A 56 -3.36 -6.14 -2.53
CA LEU A 56 -4.18 -6.05 -3.74
C LEU A 56 -4.89 -4.69 -3.86
N ALA A 57 -5.42 -4.17 -2.74
CA ALA A 57 -6.06 -2.86 -2.69
C ALA A 57 -5.07 -1.72 -3.05
N LEU A 58 -3.85 -1.76 -2.52
CA LEU A 58 -2.81 -0.78 -2.85
C LEU A 58 -2.46 -0.86 -4.34
N GLY A 59 -2.27 -2.06 -4.87
CA GLY A 59 -1.98 -2.28 -6.29
C GLY A 59 -3.08 -1.73 -7.21
N ARG A 60 -4.35 -2.02 -6.90
CA ARG A 60 -5.51 -1.47 -7.62
C ARG A 60 -5.52 0.06 -7.58
N ARG A 61 -5.38 0.65 -6.39
CA ARG A 61 -5.41 2.11 -6.22
C ARG A 61 -4.26 2.79 -6.97
N LEU A 62 -3.05 2.22 -6.93
CA LEU A 62 -1.90 2.73 -7.66
C LEU A 62 -2.16 2.72 -9.17
N ALA A 63 -2.62 1.59 -9.72
CA ALA A 63 -2.92 1.45 -11.14
C ALA A 63 -4.02 2.42 -11.60
N GLU A 64 -5.09 2.56 -10.81
CA GLU A 64 -6.19 3.47 -11.11
C GLU A 64 -5.74 4.94 -11.05
N SER A 65 -4.96 5.32 -10.05
CA SER A 65 -4.40 6.67 -9.91
C SER A 65 -3.49 7.02 -11.09
N ALA A 66 -2.58 6.11 -11.46
CA ALA A 66 -1.71 6.28 -12.61
C ALA A 66 -2.53 6.44 -13.91
N ARG A 67 -3.53 5.57 -14.11
CA ARG A 67 -4.42 5.63 -15.28
C ARG A 67 -5.21 6.94 -15.36
N ALA A 68 -5.71 7.46 -14.23
CA ALA A 68 -6.43 8.73 -14.18
C ALA A 68 -5.51 9.91 -14.55
N LEU A 69 -4.29 9.93 -14.02
CA LEU A 69 -3.30 10.95 -14.34
C LEU A 69 -2.86 10.93 -15.81
N VAL A 70 -2.79 9.75 -16.43
CA VAL A 70 -2.53 9.64 -17.89
C VAL A 70 -3.70 10.24 -18.68
N LYS A 71 -4.95 9.97 -18.29
CA LYS A 71 -6.14 10.50 -18.98
C LYS A 71 -6.30 12.01 -18.86
N GLY A 72 -5.96 12.59 -17.71
CA GLY A 72 -6.08 14.03 -17.45
C GLY A 72 -4.97 14.89 -18.06
N LYS A 73 -4.03 14.29 -18.81
CA LYS A 73 -2.97 14.99 -19.56
C LYS A 73 -3.36 15.31 -21.02
N GLY A 74 -4.64 15.18 -21.36
CA GLY A 74 -5.24 15.72 -22.60
C GLY A 74 -6.03 16.97 -22.31
#